data_AF-A0A9W4PCV2-F1
#
_entry.id   AF-A0A9W4PCV2-F1
#
_cell.length_a   1.000
_cell.length_b   1.000
_cell.length_c   1.000
_cell.angle_alpha   90.00
_cell.angle_beta   90.00
_cell.angle_gamma   90.00
#
_symmetry.space_group_name_H-M   'P 1'
#
loop_
_entity.id
_entity.type
_entity.pdbx_description
1 polymer ?
#
loop_
_entity_poly.entity_id
_entity_poly.type
_entity_poly.pdbx_seq_one_letter_code
_entity_poly.pdbx_strand_id
1 'polypeptide(L)' 'MKEISEKRFCETCKKETVHTVTEDALEIEYSCNECGKHQDIFKTFF' A
#
# COMPACT_ATOMS: atom_id res chain seq x y z
N MET A 1 -12.36 -7.28 0.69
CA MET A 1 -11.55 -6.46 -0.21
C MET A 1 -12.03 -5.01 -0.20
N LYS A 2 -11.40 -4.17 0.63
CA LYS A 2 -11.49 -2.70 0.52
C LYS A 2 -10.22 -2.21 -0.15
N GLU A 3 -10.37 -1.50 -1.25
CA GLU A 3 -9.26 -0.85 -1.93
C GLU A 3 -9.43 0.67 -1.74
N ILE A 4 -8.40 1.32 -1.20
CA ILE A 4 -8.37 2.77 -1.02
C ILE A 4 -7.08 3.32 -1.62
N SER A 5 -7.16 4.48 -2.25
CA SER A 5 -5.97 5.19 -2.72
C SER A 5 -5.66 6.35 -1.78
N GLU A 6 -4.48 6.34 -1.16
CA GLU A 6 -4.00 7.44 -0.32
C GLU A 6 -2.73 8.07 -0.90
N LYS A 7 -2.55 9.38 -0.69
CA LYS A 7 -1.29 10.04 -1.05
C LYS A 7 -0.30 9.84 0.07
N ARG A 8 0.83 9.21 -0.23
CA ARG A 8 1.91 8.99 0.73
C ARG A 8 3.23 9.40 0.08
N PHE A 9 4.14 9.92 0.90
CA PHE A 9 5.48 10.21 0.43
C PHE A 9 6.21 8.91 0.11
N CYS A 10 6.55 8.69 -1.15
CA CYS A 10 7.33 7.53 -1.54
C CYS A 10 8.81 7.87 -1.43
N GLU A 11 9.52 7.15 -0.56
CA GLU A 11 10.97 7.30 -0.40
C GLU A 11 11.73 6.94 -1.68
N THR A 12 11.16 6.09 -2.54
CA THR A 12 11.73 5.73 -3.84
C THR A 12 11.55 6.83 -4.88
N CYS A 13 10.37 7.44 -4.97
CA CYS A 13 10.12 8.56 -5.89
C CYS A 13 10.62 9.90 -5.34
N LYS A 14 10.94 9.97 -4.04
CA LYS A 14 11.31 11.18 -3.28
C LYS A 14 10.29 12.32 -3.41
N LYS A 15 9.01 11.98 -3.56
CA LYS A 15 7.88 12.91 -3.69
C LYS A 15 6.60 12.27 -3.17
N GLU A 16 5.57 13.09 -2.99
CA GLU A 16 4.22 12.62 -2.67
C GLU A 16 3.60 11.92 -3.87
N THR A 17 3.31 10.64 -3.71
CA THR A 17 2.76 9.77 -4.75
C THR A 17 1.49 9.10 -4.26
N VAL A 18 0.68 8.58 -5.18
CA VAL A 18 -0.52 7.83 -4.81
C VAL A 18 -0.12 6.39 -4.52
N HIS A 19 -0.54 5.87 -3.37
CA HIS A 19 -0.40 4.48 -2.97
C HIS A 19 -1.79 3.87 -2.92
N THR A 20 -1.96 2.74 -3.61
CA THR A 20 -3.13 1.89 -3.52
C THR A 20 -2.96 0.97 -2.33
N VAL A 21 -3.89 1.03 -1.40
CA VAL A 21 -3.94 0.17 -0.22
C VAL A 21 -5.09 -0.80 -0.38
N THR A 22 -4.77 -2.07 -0.44
CA THR A 22 -5.74 -3.15 -0.59
C THR A 22 -5.78 -3.93 0.70
N GLU A 23 -6.82 -3.70 1.50
CA GLU A 23 -7.04 -4.44 2.75
C GLU A 23 -8.06 -5.56 2.53
N ASP A 24 -7.66 -6.77 2.88
CA ASP A 24 -8.55 -7.90 3.02
C ASP A 24 -8.58 -8.42 4.47
N ALA A 25 -9.33 -9.50 4.71
CA ALA A 25 -9.47 -10.07 6.04
C ALA A 25 -8.14 -10.61 6.58
N LEU A 26 -7.22 -11.04 5.71
CA LEU A 26 -5.97 -11.69 6.08
C LEU A 26 -4.73 -10.79 5.94
N GLU A 27 -4.75 -9.84 5.01
CA GLU A 27 -3.57 -9.07 4.61
C GLU A 27 -3.92 -7.64 4.19
N ILE A 28 -2.93 -6.76 4.26
CA ILE A 28 -2.98 -5.38 3.77
C ILE A 28 -1.82 -5.19 2.79
N GLU A 29 -2.10 -4.95 1.53
CA GLU A 29 -1.12 -4.62 0.50
C GLU A 29 -1.04 -3.10 0.32
N TYR A 30 0.17 -2.55 0.28
CA TYR A 30 0.46 -1.15 -0.04
C TYR A 30 1.27 -1.06 -1.33
N SER A 31 0.65 -0.56 -2.39
CA SER A 31 1.21 -0.51 -3.74
C SER A 31 1.38 0.94 -4.19
N CYS A 32 2.61 1.42 -4.29
CA CYS A 32 2.89 2.74 -4.87
C CYS A 32 2.58 2.76 -6.37
N ASN A 33 1.68 3.63 -6.81
CA ASN A 33 1.24 3.71 -8.21
C ASN A 33 2.35 4.24 -9.14
N GLU A 34 3.31 5.00 -8.61
CA GLU A 34 4.34 5.66 -9.42
C GLU A 34 5.61 4.82 -9.62
N CYS A 35 6.11 4.15 -8.58
CA CYS A 35 7.27 3.27 -8.69
C CYS A 35 6.94 1.79 -8.73
N GLY A 36 5.67 1.41 -8.52
CA GLY A 36 5.26 0.01 -8.43
C GLY A 36 5.84 -0.70 -7.21
N LYS A 37 6.23 0.01 -6.16
CA LYS A 37 6.71 -0.64 -4.93
C LYS A 37 5.52 -1.18 -4.14
N HIS A 38 5.46 -2.49 -4.00
CA HIS A 38 4.46 -3.21 -3.22
C HIS A 38 5.00 -3.53 -1.82
N GLN A 39 4.13 -3.49 -0.83
CA GLN A 39 4.46 -3.84 0.55
C GLN A 39 3.27 -4.54 1.19
N ASP A 40 3.44 -5.83 1.44
CA ASP A 40 2.41 -6.70 1.99
C ASP A 40 2.56 -6.84 3.51
N ILE A 41 1.46 -6.64 4.22
CA ILE A 41 1.38 -6.77 5.67
C ILE A 41 0.33 -7.83 5.99
N PHE A 42 0.79 -9.00 6.42
CA PHE A 42 -0.10 -10.06 6.88
C PHE A 42 -0.61 -9.77 8.29
N LYS A 43 -1.93 -9.81 8.50
CA LYS A 43 -2.53 -9.73 9.83
C LYS A 43 -2.34 -11.08 10.51
N THR A 44 -1.41 -11.16 11.46
CA THR A 44 -1.26 -12.35 12.31
C THR A 44 -2.41 -12.38 13.31
N PHE A 45 -3.43 -13.22 13.06
CA PHE A 45 -4.46 -13.56 14.03
C PHE A 45 -3.88 -14.63 14.98
N PHE A 46 -3.51 -14.23 16.20
CA PHE A 46 -3.10 -15.15 17.26
C PHE A 46 -4.12 -15.09 18.40
#